data_AF-A0A562LR45-F1
#
_entry.id   AF-A0A562LR45-F1
#
_cell.length_a   1.000
_cell.length_b   1.000
_cell.length_c   1.000
_cell.angle_alpha   90.00
_cell.angle_beta   90.00
_cell.angle_gamma   90.00
#
_symmetry.space_group_name_H-M   'P 1'
#
loop_
_entity.id
_entity.type
_entity.pdbx_description
1 polymer ?
#
loop_
_entity_poly.entity_id
_entity_poly.type
_entity_poly.pdbx_seq_one_letter_code
_entity_poly.pdbx_strand_id
1 'polypeptide(L)'
;MKKVLLLILTMFCFSLYSQTKGEKFTILKIGNKYSKETITTAFEKADMCGNFYLSKPNDIVLDDGAVVRFYSKAEQGAMTTLSNQCFVADSFKFDKITWSILPNGFVAKGHTARPNKAYIKE
;
A
#
# COMPACT_ATOMS: atom_id res chain seq x y z
N MET A 1 -32.74 -13.05 33.48
CA MET A 1 -32.63 -13.70 32.15
C MET A 1 -32.65 -12.70 30.98
N LYS A 2 -33.60 -11.76 30.89
CA LYS A 2 -33.64 -10.76 29.79
C LYS A 2 -32.37 -9.88 29.65
N LYS A 3 -31.77 -9.47 30.77
CA LYS A 3 -30.54 -8.64 30.77
C LYS A 3 -29.29 -9.40 30.32
N VAL A 4 -29.24 -10.71 30.55
CA VAL A 4 -28.13 -11.58 30.13
C VAL A 4 -28.21 -11.85 28.62
N LEU A 5 -29.43 -12.03 28.11
CA LEU A 5 -29.67 -12.19 26.67
C LEU A 5 -29.26 -10.94 25.86
N LEU A 6 -29.53 -9.75 26.40
CA LEU A 6 -29.12 -8.49 25.78
C LEU A 6 -27.60 -8.33 25.70
N LEU A 7 -26.88 -8.81 26.73
CA LEU A 7 -25.43 -8.69 26.84
C LEU A 7 -24.70 -9.68 25.92
N ILE A 8 -25.29 -10.86 25.68
CA ILE A 8 -24.80 -11.82 24.68
C ILE A 8 -25.04 -11.29 23.25
N LEU A 9 -26.18 -10.63 23.02
CA LEU A 9 -26.53 -10.08 21.70
C LEU A 9 -25.59 -8.92 21.31
N THR A 10 -25.24 -8.04 22.25
CA THR A 10 -24.29 -6.94 21.97
C THR A 10 -22.87 -7.45 21.74
N MET A 11 -22.44 -8.52 22.41
CA MET A 11 -21.11 -9.10 22.24
C MET A 11 -20.93 -9.78 20.85
N PHE A 12 -21.98 -10.38 20.29
CA PHE A 12 -21.96 -10.97 18.95
C PHE A 12 -21.91 -9.93 17.81
N CYS A 13 -22.45 -8.71 18.03
CA CYS A 13 -22.41 -7.65 17.03
C CYS A 13 -21.00 -7.06 16.83
N PHE A 14 -20.14 -7.06 17.86
CA PHE A 14 -18.77 -6.54 17.74
C PHE A 14 -17.79 -7.51 17.07
N SER A 15 -18.04 -8.82 17.12
CA SER A 15 -17.17 -9.83 16.48
C SER A 15 -17.25 -9.86 14.96
N LEU A 16 -18.26 -9.22 14.34
CA LEU A 16 -18.44 -9.22 12.89
C LEU A 16 -17.59 -8.17 12.15
N TYR A 17 -17.00 -7.21 12.85
CA TYR A 17 -16.22 -6.11 12.24
C TYR A 17 -14.73 -6.41 12.05
N SER A 18 -14.22 -7.55 12.52
CA SER A 18 -12.77 -7.84 12.53
C SER A 18 -12.28 -8.75 11.40
N GLN A 19 -12.99 -8.82 10.27
CA GLN A 19 -12.49 -9.53 9.08
C GLN A 19 -11.78 -8.54 8.14
N THR A 20 -10.53 -8.17 8.44
CA THR A 20 -9.64 -7.49 7.47
C THR A 20 -9.26 -8.50 6.38
N LYS A 21 -10.16 -8.69 5.40
CA LYS A 21 -9.92 -9.57 4.25
C LYS A 21 -8.83 -8.97 3.36
N GLY A 22 -7.74 -9.73 3.16
CA GLY A 22 -6.85 -9.59 1.99
C GLY A 22 -6.32 -8.18 1.74
N GLU A 23 -6.07 -7.39 2.79
CA GLU A 23 -5.47 -6.07 2.65
C GLU A 23 -4.12 -6.21 1.94
N LYS A 24 -3.94 -5.45 0.85
CA LYS A 24 -2.72 -5.48 0.04
C LYS A 24 -1.64 -4.57 0.62
N PHE A 25 -2.04 -3.58 1.41
CA PHE A 25 -1.15 -2.56 1.95
C PHE A 25 -1.62 -2.03 3.29
N THR A 26 -0.73 -1.34 3.99
CA THR A 26 -1.04 -0.52 5.17
C THR A 26 -0.26 0.79 5.14
N ILE A 27 -0.77 1.80 5.83
CA ILE A 27 -0.10 3.10 5.96
C ILE A 27 0.65 3.10 7.29
N LEU A 28 1.98 3.10 7.22
CA LEU A 28 2.85 3.07 8.41
C LEU A 28 3.08 4.46 9.00
N LYS A 29 3.13 5.48 8.14
CA LYS A 29 3.43 6.86 8.52
C LYS A 29 2.68 7.84 7.63
N ILE A 30 2.07 8.84 8.23
CA ILE A 30 1.50 10.00 7.53
C ILE A 30 2.57 11.07 7.37
N GLY A 31 2.65 11.65 6.17
CA GLY A 31 3.55 12.75 5.82
C GLY A 31 2.90 14.11 6.03
N ASN A 32 3.50 15.14 5.45
CA ASN A 32 3.07 16.52 5.68
C ASN A 32 2.10 17.07 4.62
N LYS A 33 1.81 16.32 3.55
CA LYS A 33 1.05 16.81 2.38
C LYS A 33 -0.26 16.04 2.18
N TYR A 34 -0.26 14.73 2.42
CA TYR A 34 -1.41 13.88 2.12
C TYR A 34 -2.13 13.41 3.38
N SER A 35 -3.46 13.51 3.39
CA SER A 35 -4.27 12.91 4.45
C SER A 35 -4.27 11.38 4.34
N LYS A 36 -4.61 10.69 5.44
CA LYS A 36 -4.75 9.23 5.44
C LYS A 36 -5.75 8.75 4.39
N GLU A 37 -6.90 9.42 4.31
CA GLU A 37 -7.97 9.11 3.36
C GLU A 37 -7.51 9.30 1.90
N THR A 38 -6.70 10.34 1.66
CA THR A 38 -6.12 10.61 0.34
C THR A 38 -5.19 9.47 -0.07
N ILE A 39 -4.31 9.03 0.84
CA ILE A 39 -3.39 7.91 0.60
C ILE A 39 -4.18 6.62 0.36
N THR A 40 -5.13 6.29 1.24
CA THR A 40 -5.97 5.10 1.11
C THR A 40 -6.68 5.08 -0.24
N THR A 41 -7.36 6.17 -0.60
CA THR A 41 -8.12 6.25 -1.86
C THR A 41 -7.21 6.13 -3.09
N ALA A 42 -6.03 6.76 -3.06
CA ALA A 42 -5.09 6.71 -4.17
C ALA A 42 -4.53 5.29 -4.37
N PHE A 43 -4.13 4.62 -3.29
CA PHE A 43 -3.53 3.29 -3.34
C PHE A 43 -4.55 2.15 -3.55
N GLU A 44 -5.81 2.35 -3.16
CA GLU A 44 -6.89 1.41 -3.50
C GLU A 44 -7.22 1.43 -5.01
N LYS A 45 -7.13 2.61 -5.64
CA LYS A 45 -7.41 2.80 -7.08
C LYS A 45 -6.22 2.50 -7.98
N ALA A 46 -5.00 2.66 -7.48
CA ALA A 46 -3.79 2.47 -8.26
C ALA A 46 -3.55 0.99 -8.60
N ASP A 47 -3.17 0.71 -9.85
CA ASP A 47 -2.60 -0.59 -10.20
C ASP A 47 -1.15 -0.64 -9.72
N MET A 48 -0.96 -1.30 -8.58
CA MET A 48 0.34 -1.47 -7.94
C MET A 48 0.98 -2.83 -8.26
N CYS A 49 0.40 -3.61 -9.19
CA CYS A 49 0.94 -4.89 -9.63
C CYS A 49 2.42 -4.73 -10.06
N GLY A 50 3.29 -5.64 -9.63
CA GLY A 50 4.74 -5.54 -9.84
C GLY A 50 5.48 -4.73 -8.78
N ASN A 51 4.80 -4.19 -7.76
CA ASN A 51 5.42 -3.55 -6.59
C ASN A 51 5.34 -4.42 -5.31
N PHE A 52 4.91 -5.67 -5.43
CA PHE A 52 4.85 -6.63 -4.32
C PHE A 52 6.02 -7.59 -4.42
N TYR A 53 6.68 -7.90 -3.31
CA TYR A 53 7.75 -8.89 -3.25
C TYR A 53 7.23 -10.28 -2.88
N LEU A 54 8.03 -11.31 -3.14
CA LEU A 54 7.66 -12.69 -2.81
C LEU A 54 7.76 -12.96 -1.31
N SER A 55 8.85 -12.57 -0.64
CA SER A 55 9.11 -13.00 0.75
C SER A 55 9.19 -11.89 1.79
N LYS A 56 9.30 -10.61 1.39
CA LYS A 56 9.48 -9.48 2.31
C LYS A 56 8.56 -8.31 1.95
N PRO A 57 8.17 -7.43 2.88
CA PRO A 57 7.35 -6.28 2.53
C PRO A 57 8.09 -5.29 1.62
N ASN A 58 7.34 -4.47 0.89
CA ASN A 58 7.88 -3.34 0.13
C ASN A 58 7.35 -2.02 0.69
N ASP A 59 8.24 -1.17 1.18
CA ASP A 59 7.88 0.13 1.74
C ASP A 59 8.07 1.20 0.68
N ILE A 60 6.97 1.85 0.30
CA ILE A 60 6.96 3.01 -0.58
C ILE A 60 6.97 4.28 0.27
N VAL A 61 7.92 5.16 -0.03
CA VAL A 61 8.02 6.49 0.58
C VAL A 61 7.52 7.52 -0.42
N LEU A 62 6.53 8.32 -0.02
CA LEU A 62 6.01 9.42 -0.82
C LEU A 62 6.88 10.69 -0.68
N ASP A 63 6.71 11.63 -1.60
CA ASP A 63 7.41 12.93 -1.67
C ASP A 63 7.19 13.84 -0.46
N ASP A 64 6.22 13.52 0.40
CA ASP A 64 5.93 14.22 1.64
C ASP A 64 6.39 13.47 2.91
N GLY A 65 7.08 12.35 2.74
CA GLY A 65 7.59 11.52 3.82
C GLY A 65 6.57 10.54 4.44
N ALA A 66 5.36 10.42 3.86
CA ALA A 66 4.45 9.32 4.18
C ALA A 66 5.04 7.98 3.74
N VAL A 67 4.66 6.90 4.43
CA VAL A 67 5.15 5.54 4.16
C VAL A 67 3.98 4.58 4.05
N VAL A 68 3.89 3.91 2.90
CA VAL A 68 2.91 2.86 2.60
C VAL A 68 3.64 1.53 2.43
N ARG A 69 3.27 0.54 3.22
CA ARG A 69 3.83 -0.82 3.16
C ARG A 69 2.92 -1.72 2.35
N PHE A 70 3.47 -2.34 1.32
CA PHE A 70 2.87 -3.50 0.67
C PHE A 70 3.31 -4.78 1.35
N TYR A 71 2.34 -5.64 1.66
CA TYR A 71 2.62 -6.96 2.19
C TYR A 71 3.18 -7.87 1.10
N SER A 72 4.15 -8.71 1.44
CA SER A 72 4.67 -9.76 0.55
C SER A 72 3.63 -10.83 0.22
N LYS A 73 3.94 -11.66 -0.77
CA LYS A 73 3.15 -12.87 -1.04
C LYS A 73 3.08 -13.78 0.19
N ALA A 74 4.21 -13.95 0.88
CA ALA A 74 4.30 -14.77 2.08
C ALA A 74 3.40 -14.26 3.21
N GLU A 75 3.33 -12.93 3.41
CA GLU A 75 2.48 -12.30 4.43
C GLU A 75 0.99 -12.36 4.06
N GLN A 76 0.64 -12.22 2.78
CA GLN A 76 -0.75 -12.28 2.32
C GLN A 76 -1.32 -13.72 2.32
N GLY A 77 -0.45 -14.73 2.18
CA GLY A 77 -0.84 -16.14 2.22
C GLY A 77 -1.94 -16.51 1.22
N ALA A 78 -2.83 -17.40 1.61
CA ALA A 78 -3.97 -17.85 0.78
C ALA A 78 -5.07 -16.80 0.60
N MET A 79 -5.01 -15.68 1.34
CA MET A 79 -6.00 -14.60 1.28
C MET A 79 -5.67 -13.52 0.24
N THR A 80 -4.54 -13.66 -0.47
CA THR A 80 -4.17 -12.74 -1.54
C THR A 80 -5.22 -12.73 -2.65
N THR A 81 -5.66 -11.53 -3.03
CA THR A 81 -6.48 -11.32 -4.24
C THR A 81 -5.62 -11.00 -5.47
N LEU A 82 -4.31 -10.88 -5.29
CA LEU A 82 -3.35 -10.55 -6.35
C LEU A 82 -2.92 -11.80 -7.11
N SER A 83 -2.82 -11.67 -8.44
CA SER A 83 -2.23 -12.68 -9.30
C SER A 83 -0.75 -12.90 -9.00
N ASN A 84 -0.24 -14.11 -9.23
CA ASN A 84 1.17 -14.46 -9.08
C ASN A 84 2.11 -13.52 -9.86
N GLN A 85 1.65 -12.98 -11.00
CA GLN A 85 2.42 -12.05 -11.82
C GLN A 85 2.61 -10.66 -11.19
N CYS A 86 1.85 -10.32 -10.15
CA CYS A 86 2.02 -9.07 -9.44
C CYS A 86 3.17 -9.06 -8.45
N PHE A 87 3.75 -10.23 -8.20
CA PHE A 87 4.88 -10.38 -7.29
C PHE A 87 6.19 -10.45 -8.07
N VAL A 88 7.20 -9.72 -7.60
CA VAL A 88 8.56 -9.71 -8.16
C VAL A 88 9.53 -10.39 -7.21
N ALA A 89 10.67 -10.84 -7.75
CA ALA A 89 11.75 -11.39 -6.95
C ALA A 89 12.30 -10.36 -5.95
N ASP A 90 12.73 -10.82 -4.79
CA ASP A 90 13.23 -9.95 -3.69
C ASP A 90 14.52 -9.19 -4.04
N SER A 91 15.16 -9.57 -5.15
CA SER A 91 16.32 -8.91 -5.75
C SER A 91 15.96 -7.64 -6.54
N PHE A 92 14.70 -7.46 -6.95
CA PHE A 92 14.25 -6.24 -7.63
C PHE A 92 14.44 -5.03 -6.70
N LYS A 93 14.79 -3.87 -7.24
CA LYS A 93 15.11 -2.66 -6.45
C LYS A 93 14.13 -1.53 -6.78
N PHE A 94 13.47 -0.99 -5.75
CA PHE A 94 12.58 0.17 -5.84
C PHE A 94 13.19 1.45 -5.25
N ASP A 95 14.45 1.40 -4.83
CA ASP A 95 15.17 2.42 -4.05
C ASP A 95 15.40 3.78 -4.76
N LYS A 96 15.18 3.84 -6.08
CA LYS A 96 15.38 5.06 -6.90
C LYS A 96 14.09 5.61 -7.50
N ILE A 97 12.96 5.24 -6.92
CA ILE A 97 11.65 5.69 -7.38
C ILE A 97 11.13 6.74 -6.40
N THR A 98 10.82 7.92 -6.92
CA THR A 98 10.11 8.95 -6.17
C THR A 98 8.62 8.75 -6.39
N TRP A 99 7.84 8.61 -5.32
CA TRP A 99 6.40 8.44 -5.43
C TRP A 99 5.68 9.70 -4.98
N SER A 100 4.60 10.06 -5.64
CA SER A 100 3.75 11.17 -5.23
C SER A 100 2.29 10.87 -5.54
N ILE A 101 1.38 11.60 -4.92
CA ILE A 101 -0.04 11.60 -5.26
C ILE A 101 -0.35 12.91 -5.99
N LEU A 102 -0.89 12.80 -7.20
CA LEU A 102 -1.30 13.94 -8.02
C LEU A 102 -2.62 14.54 -7.52
N PRO A 103 -2.94 15.79 -7.86
CA PRO A 103 -4.18 16.46 -7.41
C PRO A 103 -5.47 15.72 -7.78
N ASN A 104 -5.43 14.90 -8.84
CA ASN A 104 -6.54 14.05 -9.28
C ASN A 104 -6.59 12.68 -8.57
N GLY A 105 -5.76 12.45 -7.55
CA GLY A 105 -5.76 11.25 -6.72
C GLY A 105 -5.01 10.06 -7.30
N PHE A 106 -4.26 10.23 -8.39
CA PHE A 106 -3.44 9.16 -8.96
C PHE A 106 -2.08 9.07 -8.29
N VAL A 107 -1.62 7.85 -8.05
CA VAL A 107 -0.24 7.57 -7.62
C VAL A 107 0.69 7.71 -8.82
N ALA A 108 1.61 8.66 -8.76
CA ALA A 108 2.62 8.89 -9.79
C ALA A 108 3.95 8.24 -9.39
N LYS A 109 4.53 7.53 -10.36
CA LYS A 109 5.86 6.93 -10.28
C LYS A 109 6.88 7.85 -10.95
N GLY A 110 7.57 8.67 -10.16
CA GLY A 110 8.67 9.49 -10.62
C GLY A 110 9.93 8.65 -10.82
N HIS A 111 10.45 8.64 -12.04
CA HIS A 111 11.86 8.33 -12.26
C HIS A 111 12.63 9.64 -12.10
N THR A 112 13.65 9.68 -11.23
CA THR A 112 14.68 10.71 -11.36
C THR A 112 15.26 10.56 -12.75
N ALA A 113 14.90 11.46 -13.67
CA ALA A 113 15.53 11.52 -14.97
C ALA A 113 17.03 11.66 -14.71
N ARG A 114 17.83 10.65 -15.09
CA ARG A 114 19.25 10.93 -15.28
C ARG A 114 19.28 12.07 -16.30
N PRO A 115 20.02 13.17 -16.05
CA PRO A 115 20.25 14.15 -17.10
C PRO A 115 20.70 13.38 -18.32
N ASN A 116 19.94 13.46 -19.40
CA ASN A 116 20.29 12.78 -20.63
C ASN A 116 21.64 13.39 -21.06
N LYS A 117 22.72 12.59 -20.99
CA LYS A 117 24.08 13.05 -21.29
C LYS A 117 24.19 13.70 -22.67
N ALA A 118 23.23 13.46 -23.56
CA ALA A 118 23.12 14.12 -24.86
C ALA A 118 22.89 15.65 -24.82
N TYR A 119 22.52 16.23 -23.66
CA TYR A 119 22.26 17.68 -23.52
C TYR A 119 23.27 18.41 -22.63
N ILE A 120 24.34 17.74 -22.19
CA ILE A 120 25.46 18.43 -21.56
C ILE A 120 26.30 19.01 -22.71
N LYS A 121 26.06 20.28 -23.07
CA LYS A 121 27.03 21.04 -23.87
C LYS A 121 28.24 21.30 -22.96
N GLU A 122 29.39 20.74 -23.34
CA GLU A 122 30.70 21.11 -22.80
C GLU A 122 31.02 22.58 -23.08
#